data_AF-A0A383CYQ9-F1
#
_entry.id   AF-A0A383CYQ9-F1
#
_cell.length_a   1.000
_cell.length_b   1.000
_cell.length_c   1.000
_cell.angle_alpha   90.00
_cell.angle_beta   90.00
_cell.angle_gamma   90.00
#
_symmetry.space_group_name_H-M   'P 1'
#
loop_
_entity.id
_entity.type
_entity.pdbx_description
1 polymer ?
#
loop_
_entity_poly.entity_id
_entity_poly.type
_entity_poly.pdbx_seq_one_letter_code
_entity_poly.pdbx_strand_id
1 'polypeptide(L)'
;MKQLIMDVLEDMSTGQINLASEAARKTVANTIVAAIKTNKKGWFLDLSSDKDGKPKLTEEELETQRYKEYWTCDICGKDTSGVDYDYIGSGTNHLGCELKSQEELDEYVEDIDDQAYAQGRGSSKDVRREKN
;
A
#
# COMPACT_ATOMS: atom_id res chain seq x y z
N MET A 1 -10.51 30.30 -14.72
CA MET A 1 -9.78 30.25 -13.43
C MET A 1 -9.40 31.65 -12.94
N LYS A 2 -8.71 32.49 -13.73
CA LYS A 2 -8.37 33.88 -13.33
C LYS A 2 -9.59 34.72 -12.90
N GLN A 3 -10.68 34.69 -13.67
CA GLN A 3 -11.89 35.46 -13.34
C GLN A 3 -12.54 34.99 -12.03
N LEU A 4 -12.69 33.68 -11.85
CA LEU A 4 -13.22 33.11 -10.60
C LEU A 4 -12.43 33.56 -9.35
N ILE A 5 -11.11 33.66 -9.45
CA ILE A 5 -10.28 34.18 -8.35
C ILE A 5 -10.53 35.67 -8.12
N MET A 6 -10.62 36.46 -9.19
CA MET A 6 -10.93 37.89 -9.11
C MET A 6 -12.30 38.13 -8.50
N ASP A 7 -13.32 37.37 -8.89
CA ASP A 7 -14.69 37.47 -8.37
C ASP A 7 -14.73 37.20 -6.85
N VAL A 8 -14.02 36.17 -6.38
CA VAL A 8 -13.90 35.85 -4.95
C VAL A 8 -13.18 36.98 -4.19
N LEU A 9 -12.11 37.52 -4.75
CA LEU A 9 -11.38 38.64 -4.12
C LEU A 9 -12.21 39.92 -4.08
N GLU A 10 -13.03 40.18 -5.10
CA GLU A 10 -13.93 41.34 -5.17
C GLU A 10 -15.06 41.23 -4.14
N ASP A 11 -15.66 40.05 -3.97
CA ASP A 11 -16.66 39.79 -2.91
C ASP A 11 -16.08 40.07 -1.52
N MET A 12 -14.83 39.61 -1.30
CA MET A 12 -14.11 39.81 -0.05
C MET A 12 -13.59 41.25 0.16
N SER A 13 -13.50 42.06 -0.89
CA SER A 13 -12.94 43.43 -0.85
C SER A 13 -13.76 44.40 -0.01
N THR A 14 -15.03 44.10 0.22
CA THR A 14 -15.93 44.90 1.06
C THR A 14 -15.57 44.84 2.55
N GLY A 15 -14.80 43.83 2.97
CA GLY A 15 -14.27 43.70 4.33
C GLY A 15 -12.91 44.35 4.50
N GLN A 16 -12.62 44.88 5.70
CA GLN A 16 -11.26 45.28 6.08
C GLN A 16 -10.38 44.05 6.34
N ILE A 17 -9.95 43.38 5.27
CA ILE A 17 -9.10 42.19 5.36
C ILE A 17 -7.64 42.61 5.56
N ASN A 18 -7.10 42.27 6.73
CA ASN A 18 -5.68 42.48 7.01
C ASN A 18 -4.82 41.34 6.46
N LEU A 19 -4.33 41.47 5.22
CA LEU A 19 -3.45 40.48 4.57
C LEU A 19 -2.10 40.26 5.28
N ALA A 20 -1.70 41.13 6.22
CA ALA A 20 -0.53 40.90 7.06
C ALA A 20 -0.75 39.74 8.06
N SER A 21 -2.00 39.49 8.46
CA SER A 21 -2.37 38.36 9.32
C SER A 21 -2.31 37.04 8.55
N GLU A 22 -1.62 36.05 9.12
CA GLU A 22 -1.60 34.69 8.58
C GLU A 22 -3.00 34.08 8.52
N ALA A 23 -3.83 34.32 9.55
CA ALA A 23 -5.20 33.83 9.60
C ALA A 23 -6.02 34.40 8.43
N ALA A 24 -5.86 35.70 8.12
CA ALA A 24 -6.55 36.32 7.00
C ALA A 24 -6.11 35.71 5.66
N ARG A 25 -4.80 35.49 5.45
CA ARG A 25 -4.29 34.83 4.23
C ARG A 25 -4.83 33.42 4.07
N LYS A 26 -4.90 32.64 5.15
CA LYS A 26 -5.48 31.29 5.16
C LYS A 26 -6.97 31.32 4.80
N THR A 27 -7.73 32.25 5.36
CA THR A 27 -9.17 32.38 5.06
C THR A 27 -9.41 32.68 3.58
N VAL A 28 -8.65 33.62 2.99
CA VAL A 28 -8.73 33.96 1.55
C VAL A 28 -8.35 32.75 0.68
N ALA A 29 -7.26 32.06 1.01
CA ALA A 29 -6.85 30.88 0.25
C ALA A 29 -7.92 29.76 0.29
N ASN A 30 -8.50 29.50 1.46
CA ASN A 30 -9.54 28.48 1.63
C ASN A 30 -10.81 28.80 0.85
N THR A 31 -11.23 30.07 0.82
CA THR A 31 -12.41 30.51 0.06
C THR A 31 -12.20 30.36 -1.44
N ILE A 32 -11.02 30.72 -1.95
CA ILE A 32 -10.65 30.50 -3.36
C ILE A 32 -10.68 29.01 -3.71
N VAL A 33 -10.07 28.16 -2.88
CA VAL A 33 -10.07 26.70 -3.11
C VAL A 33 -11.49 26.13 -3.07
N ALA A 34 -12.32 26.55 -2.12
CA ALA A 34 -13.72 26.11 -2.04
C ALA A 34 -14.53 26.54 -3.27
N ALA A 35 -14.33 27.77 -3.76
CA ALA A 35 -14.95 28.25 -5.00
C ALA A 35 -14.49 27.42 -6.21
N ILE A 36 -13.21 27.05 -6.28
CA ILE A 36 -12.69 26.16 -7.34
C ILE A 36 -13.31 24.76 -7.24
N LYS A 37 -13.42 24.18 -6.03
CA LYS A 37 -14.01 22.85 -5.79
C LYS A 37 -15.50 22.79 -6.13
N THR A 38 -16.24 23.87 -5.87
CA THR A 38 -17.70 23.93 -6.09
C THR A 38 -18.08 24.29 -7.52
N ASN A 39 -17.23 25.04 -8.23
CA ASN A 39 -17.50 25.42 -9.60
C ASN A 39 -17.22 24.21 -10.52
N LYS A 40 -18.30 23.54 -10.94
CA LYS A 40 -18.29 22.34 -11.83
C LYS A 40 -17.63 22.55 -13.21
N LYS A 41 -17.00 23.70 -13.45
CA LYS A 41 -16.34 24.07 -14.70
C LYS A 41 -14.83 24.00 -14.56
N GLY A 42 -14.29 22.78 -14.64
CA GLY A 42 -12.86 22.56 -14.87
C GLY A 42 -12.27 21.40 -14.08
N TRP A 43 -11.03 21.08 -14.42
CA TRP A 43 -10.16 20.18 -13.69
C TRP A 43 -9.17 21.01 -12.87
N PHE A 44 -8.99 20.65 -11.59
CA PHE A 44 -7.98 21.23 -10.72
C PHE A 44 -7.16 20.10 -10.10
N LEU A 45 -5.84 20.32 -9.97
CA LEU A 45 -4.92 19.38 -9.34
C LEU A 45 -4.70 19.82 -7.90
N ASP A 46 -5.27 19.08 -6.94
CA ASP A 46 -5.00 19.29 -5.51
C ASP A 46 -3.72 18.53 -5.13
N LEU A 47 -2.58 19.22 -5.14
CA LEU A 47 -1.29 18.64 -4.73
C LEU A 47 -1.17 18.48 -3.20
N SER A 48 -2.16 18.94 -2.44
CA SER A 48 -2.21 18.82 -0.98
C SER A 48 -2.79 17.46 -0.56
N SER A 49 -3.36 16.72 -1.50
CA SER A 49 -4.00 15.44 -1.28
C SER A 49 -3.51 14.39 -2.28
N ASP A 50 -3.52 13.13 -1.88
CA ASP A 50 -3.25 12.02 -2.79
C ASP A 50 -4.33 11.91 -3.87
N LYS A 51 -4.11 11.00 -4.84
CA LYS A 51 -5.00 10.74 -5.99
C LYS A 51 -6.47 10.48 -5.57
N ASP A 52 -6.67 10.05 -4.33
CA ASP A 52 -7.95 9.72 -3.69
C ASP A 52 -8.50 10.83 -2.76
N GLY A 53 -7.89 12.02 -2.71
CA GLY A 53 -8.35 13.13 -1.88
C GLY A 53 -8.01 13.03 -0.39
N LYS A 54 -7.11 12.11 0.00
CA LYS A 54 -6.62 11.99 1.38
C LYS A 54 -5.51 13.02 1.64
N PRO A 55 -5.48 13.69 2.81
CA PRO A 55 -4.37 14.59 3.14
C PRO A 55 -3.05 13.82 3.06
N LYS A 56 -2.01 14.47 2.51
CA LYS A 56 -0.65 13.91 2.50
C LYS A 56 -0.29 13.48 3.91
N LEU A 57 -0.12 12.18 4.05
CA LEU A 57 0.12 11.49 5.30
C LEU A 57 1.37 12.10 5.98
N THR A 58 1.28 12.39 7.28
CA THR A 58 2.43 12.90 8.04
C THR A 58 3.55 11.86 8.05
N GLU A 59 4.82 12.27 8.23
CA GLU A 59 5.95 11.31 8.19
C GLU A 59 5.77 10.14 9.18
N GLU A 60 5.19 10.41 10.35
CA GLU A 60 4.88 9.42 11.37
C GLU A 60 3.85 8.37 10.89
N GLU A 61 2.81 8.82 10.22
CA GLU A 61 1.78 7.96 9.68
C GLU A 61 2.31 7.15 8.46
N LEU A 62 3.20 7.74 7.66
CA LEU A 62 3.94 7.05 6.59
C LEU A 62 4.84 5.95 7.14
N GLU A 63 5.58 6.23 8.20
CA GLU A 63 6.44 5.24 8.86
C GLU A 63 5.61 4.10 9.46
N THR A 64 4.46 4.41 10.05
CA THR A 64 3.51 3.41 10.56
C THR A 64 2.98 2.50 9.44
N GLN A 65 2.72 3.05 8.25
CA GLN A 65 2.32 2.25 7.09
C GLN A 65 3.46 1.35 6.61
N ARG A 66 4.67 1.90 6.45
CA ARG A 66 5.85 1.11 6.06
C ARG A 66 6.12 -0.03 7.05
N TYR A 67 5.96 0.23 8.35
CA TYR A 67 6.11 -0.79 9.39
C TYR A 67 5.07 -1.91 9.22
N LYS A 68 3.79 -1.56 9.03
CA LYS A 68 2.72 -2.55 8.81
C LYS A 68 2.95 -3.37 7.54
N GLU A 69 3.32 -2.72 6.44
CA GLU A 69 3.61 -3.39 5.17
C GLU A 69 4.81 -4.34 5.31
N TYR A 70 5.86 -3.92 6.01
CA TYR A 70 7.04 -4.75 6.25
C TYR A 70 6.72 -5.98 7.10
N TRP A 71 5.91 -5.83 8.14
CA TRP A 71 5.51 -6.92 9.05
C TRP A 71 4.21 -7.60 8.60
N THR A 72 4.13 -7.94 7.31
CA THR A 72 3.04 -8.72 6.75
C THR A 72 3.61 -9.98 6.10
N CYS A 73 2.97 -11.13 6.34
CA CYS A 73 3.34 -12.39 5.71
C CYS A 73 2.87 -12.42 4.26
N ASP A 74 3.78 -12.64 3.31
CA ASP A 74 3.49 -12.70 1.87
C ASP A 74 2.62 -13.91 1.48
N ILE A 75 2.64 -14.97 2.30
CA ILE A 75 1.91 -16.22 2.01
C ILE A 75 0.43 -16.11 2.40
N CYS A 76 0.13 -15.47 3.54
CA CYS A 76 -1.24 -15.40 4.07
C CYS A 76 -1.82 -14.00 4.23
N GLY A 77 -1.02 -12.95 3.98
CA GLY A 77 -1.43 -11.54 4.07
C GLY A 77 -1.73 -11.04 5.48
N LYS A 78 -1.35 -11.80 6.53
CA LYS A 78 -1.60 -11.43 7.93
C LYS A 78 -0.37 -10.77 8.55
N ASP A 79 -0.62 -9.94 9.54
CA ASP A 79 0.41 -9.28 10.34
C ASP A 79 1.33 -10.29 11.05
N THR A 80 2.62 -9.98 11.08
CA THR A 80 3.67 -10.77 11.72
C THR A 80 4.39 -9.99 12.82
N SER A 81 4.00 -8.74 13.08
CA SER A 81 4.64 -7.87 14.08
C SER A 81 4.46 -8.38 15.51
N GLY A 82 3.39 -9.15 15.77
CA GLY A 82 3.09 -9.76 17.07
C GLY A 82 3.55 -11.22 17.23
N VAL A 83 4.36 -11.74 16.30
CA VAL A 83 4.81 -13.14 16.30
C VAL A 83 6.20 -13.22 16.89
N ASP A 84 6.46 -14.22 17.75
CA ASP A 84 7.80 -14.39 18.33
C ASP A 84 8.82 -14.73 17.23
N TYR A 85 10.05 -14.26 17.40
CA TYR A 85 11.12 -14.41 16.43
C TYR A 85 11.38 -15.87 16.02
N ASP A 86 11.18 -16.82 16.94
CA ASP A 86 11.34 -18.25 16.68
C ASP A 86 10.27 -18.84 15.72
N TYR A 87 9.17 -18.11 15.51
CA TYR A 87 8.08 -18.49 14.60
C TYR A 87 8.02 -17.60 13.35
N ILE A 88 9.06 -16.80 13.10
CA ILE A 88 9.24 -16.04 11.86
C ILE A 88 10.15 -16.82 10.91
N GLY A 89 9.68 -17.00 9.68
CA GLY A 89 10.38 -17.68 8.60
C GLY A 89 11.27 -16.73 7.80
N SER A 90 11.38 -16.96 6.50
CA SER A 90 12.12 -16.08 5.61
C SER A 90 11.46 -14.70 5.46
N GLY A 91 12.29 -13.65 5.48
CA GLY A 91 11.81 -12.27 5.46
C GLY A 91 11.05 -11.93 6.74
N THR A 92 9.73 -11.74 6.61
CA THR A 92 8.79 -11.49 7.72
C THR A 92 7.61 -12.44 7.68
N ASN A 93 7.73 -13.57 6.98
CA ASN A 93 6.66 -14.56 6.88
C ASN A 93 6.47 -15.34 8.18
N HIS A 94 5.27 -15.90 8.37
CA HIS A 94 5.08 -16.91 9.40
C HIS A 94 5.81 -18.20 9.01
N LEU A 95 6.65 -18.72 9.91
CA LEU A 95 7.36 -19.99 9.70
C LEU A 95 6.39 -21.13 9.35
N GLY A 96 5.24 -21.18 10.03
CA GLY A 96 4.21 -22.19 9.76
C GLY A 96 3.53 -22.08 8.39
N CYS A 97 3.59 -20.91 7.72
CA CYS A 97 3.08 -20.80 6.35
C CYS A 97 4.09 -21.40 5.36
N GLU A 98 5.38 -21.13 5.54
CA GLU A 98 6.44 -21.66 4.69
C GLU A 98 6.52 -23.19 4.73
N LEU A 99 6.42 -23.77 5.92
CA LEU A 99 6.45 -25.22 6.09
C LEU A 99 5.29 -25.91 5.35
N LYS A 100 4.10 -25.32 5.37
CA LYS A 100 2.93 -25.86 4.65
C LYS A 100 3.12 -25.78 3.15
N SER A 101 3.60 -24.64 2.64
CA SER A 101 3.88 -24.50 1.22
C SER A 101 4.96 -25.47 0.75
N GLN A 102 5.95 -25.80 1.59
CA GLN A 102 6.94 -26.81 1.28
C GLN A 102 6.32 -28.22 1.24
N GLU A 103 5.49 -28.58 2.22
CA GLU A 103 4.81 -29.86 2.28
C GLU A 103 3.91 -30.09 1.04
N GLU A 104 3.16 -29.08 0.63
CA GLU A 104 2.33 -29.13 -0.59
C GLU A 104 3.17 -29.33 -1.87
N LEU A 105 4.37 -28.73 -1.93
CA LEU A 105 5.28 -28.93 -3.06
C LEU A 105 5.88 -30.34 -3.06
N ASP A 106 6.24 -30.85 -1.89
CA ASP A 106 6.82 -32.20 -1.75
C ASP A 106 5.78 -33.26 -2.16
N GLU A 107 4.52 -33.13 -1.73
CA GLU A 107 3.41 -34.01 -2.15
C GLU A 107 3.23 -33.99 -3.67
N TYR A 108 3.20 -32.80 -4.28
CA TYR A 108 3.07 -32.67 -5.74
C TYR A 108 4.22 -33.31 -6.52
N VAL A 109 5.45 -33.23 -5.99
CA VAL A 109 6.63 -33.89 -6.58
C VAL A 109 6.52 -35.40 -6.49
N GLU A 110 6.03 -35.95 -5.37
CA GLU A 110 5.80 -37.38 -5.21
C GLU A 110 4.78 -37.90 -6.21
N ASP A 111 3.67 -37.18 -6.41
CA ASP A 111 2.65 -37.53 -7.40
C ASP A 111 3.21 -37.60 -8.83
N ILE A 112 4.08 -36.66 -9.20
CA ILE A 112 4.73 -36.65 -10.52
C ILE A 112 5.67 -37.86 -10.68
N ASP A 113 6.43 -38.18 -9.64
CA ASP A 113 7.38 -39.30 -9.68
C ASP A 113 6.65 -40.65 -9.81
N ASP A 114 5.55 -40.82 -9.08
CA ASP A 114 4.72 -42.01 -9.15
C ASP A 114 4.03 -42.14 -10.52
N GLN A 115 3.60 -41.03 -11.12
CA GLN A 115 3.08 -41.01 -12.50
C GLN A 115 4.16 -41.35 -13.54
N ALA A 116 5.39 -40.85 -13.37
CA ALA A 116 6.50 -41.16 -14.25
C ALA A 116 6.83 -42.67 -14.19
N TYR A 117 6.87 -43.23 -12.99
CA TYR A 117 7.06 -44.66 -12.74
C TYR A 117 5.97 -45.50 -13.42
N ALA A 118 4.69 -45.12 -13.28
CA ALA A 118 3.57 -45.81 -13.93
C ALA A 118 3.65 -45.77 -15.47
N GLN A 119 4.30 -44.76 -16.04
CA GLN A 119 4.57 -44.64 -17.48
C GLN A 119 5.85 -45.36 -17.94
N GLY A 120 6.55 -46.06 -17.04
CA GLY A 120 7.80 -46.76 -17.33
C GLY A 120 9.01 -45.83 -17.52
N ARG A 121 8.91 -44.57 -17.11
CA ARG A 121 10.05 -43.66 -16.95
C ARG A 121 10.60 -43.90 -15.54
N GLY A 122 11.91 -44.11 -15.39
CA GLY A 122 12.51 -44.44 -14.09
C GLY A 122 12.17 -43.42 -13.00
N SER A 123 12.04 -43.87 -11.76
CA SER A 123 11.67 -43.01 -10.62
C SER A 123 12.90 -42.32 -10.03
N SER A 124 12.69 -41.13 -9.46
CA SER A 124 13.67 -40.41 -8.66
C SER A 124 14.15 -41.24 -7.45
N LYS A 125 13.30 -42.14 -6.93
CA LYS A 125 13.60 -43.06 -5.82
C LYS A 125 14.63 -44.11 -6.22
N ASP A 126 14.62 -44.56 -7.48
CA ASP A 126 15.61 -45.51 -8.01
C ASP A 126 16.99 -44.87 -8.12
N VAL A 127 17.07 -43.63 -8.61
CA VAL A 127 18.32 -42.87 -8.80
C VAL A 127 18.99 -42.51 -7.46
N ARG A 128 18.21 -42.22 -6.40
CA ARG A 128 18.75 -41.98 -5.05
C ARG A 128 19.41 -43.22 -4.45
N ARG A 129 18.93 -44.42 -4.78
CA ARG A 129 19.46 -45.69 -4.25
C ARG A 129 20.80 -46.09 -4.88
N GLU A 130 21.09 -45.63 -6.10
CA GLU A 130 22.35 -45.91 -6.81
C GLU A 130 23.52 -44.99 -6.37
N LYS A 131 23.22 -43.91 -5.62
CA LYS A 131 24.23 -42.92 -5.18
C LYS A 131 24.66 -43.06 -3.71
N ASN A 132 24.09 -44.00 -2.98
CA ASN A 132 24.50 -44.41 -1.62
C ASN A 132 25.17 -45.78 -1.66
#